data_AF-A0A2E0L2L5-F1
#
_entry.id   AF-A0A2E0L2L5-F1
#
_cell.length_a   1.000
_cell.length_b   1.000
_cell.length_c   1.000
_cell.angle_alpha   90.00
_cell.angle_beta   90.00
_cell.angle_gamma   90.00
#
_symmetry.space_group_name_H-M   'P 1'
#
loop_
_entity.id
_entity.type
_entity.pdbx_description
1 polymer ?
#
loop_
_entity_poly.entity_id
_entity_poly.type
_entity_poly.pdbx_seq_one_letter_code
_entity_poly.pdbx_strand_id
1 'polypeptide(L)'
;MAPSDFDRDHMRAVGKIFQRFALEDQRSYWQRTSDKYRKAAGQVNVIVAVFAFLTGFSAALAGLLVSAYLVDGSFANQGQCADLQGSQNLVRSLKSLGVLQEGQDLETLESLDVTIEGSETQLDDAAVEARLAGLVEMQGTTNCDFIQSVVNILMIMAVVTPAIGGAFTTLASLYQWDRTVSIYNGALENLEVADSQSPLEGMDDLTYKAALRAYIENTLRVMSEETAQWGQSVRTPPKLEAFVQEELLKAQRATKRSNTGPINMNADTEEPGEADTPPRG
;
A
#
# COMPACT_ATOMS: atom_id res chain seq x y z
N MET A 1 60.75 -23.86 -14.19
CA MET A 1 59.45 -24.54 -14.12
C MET A 1 58.59 -23.94 -15.21
N ALA A 2 58.37 -24.67 -16.30
CA ALA A 2 57.59 -24.14 -17.42
C ALA A 2 56.13 -23.94 -16.96
N PRO A 3 55.49 -22.81 -17.28
CA PRO A 3 54.13 -22.48 -16.82
C PRO A 3 53.00 -23.33 -17.43
N SER A 4 53.29 -24.55 -17.91
CA SER A 4 52.40 -25.31 -18.79
C SER A 4 51.51 -26.36 -18.13
N ASP A 5 51.75 -26.81 -16.90
CA ASP A 5 50.90 -27.83 -16.26
C ASP A 5 50.19 -27.26 -15.03
N PHE A 6 49.19 -26.42 -15.25
CA PHE A 6 48.06 -26.46 -14.32
C PHE A 6 47.33 -27.76 -14.62
N ASP A 7 47.51 -28.73 -13.72
CA ASP A 7 46.85 -30.03 -13.79
C ASP A 7 45.35 -29.83 -14.02
N ARG A 8 44.79 -30.52 -15.03
CA ARG A 8 43.37 -30.46 -15.38
C ARG A 8 42.50 -30.75 -14.16
N ASP A 9 42.96 -31.65 -13.29
CA ASP A 9 42.27 -32.00 -12.06
C ASP A 9 42.22 -30.84 -11.07
N HIS A 10 43.24 -29.98 -11.03
CA HIS A 10 43.22 -28.75 -10.24
C HIS A 10 42.15 -27.77 -10.77
N MET A 11 42.08 -27.54 -12.08
CA MET A 11 41.08 -26.65 -12.67
C MET A 11 39.65 -27.17 -12.45
N ARG A 12 39.45 -28.50 -12.52
CA ARG A 12 38.19 -29.14 -12.15
C ARG A 12 37.84 -28.92 -10.68
N ALA A 13 38.81 -29.07 -9.78
CA ALA A 13 38.60 -28.82 -8.36
C ALA A 13 38.20 -27.35 -8.09
N VAL A 14 38.89 -26.38 -8.72
CA VAL A 14 38.55 -24.96 -8.63
C VAL A 14 37.15 -24.67 -9.14
N GLY A 15 36.78 -25.23 -10.30
CA GLY A 15 35.43 -25.08 -10.86
C GLY A 15 34.35 -25.62 -9.92
N LYS A 16 34.56 -26.80 -9.31
CA LYS A 16 33.63 -27.38 -8.34
C LYS A 16 33.50 -26.54 -7.06
N ILE A 17 34.62 -26.02 -6.55
CA ILE A 17 34.61 -25.13 -5.37
C ILE A 17 33.83 -23.86 -5.70
N PHE A 18 34.10 -23.23 -6.85
CA PHE A 18 33.39 -22.04 -7.29
C PHE A 18 31.88 -22.30 -7.44
N GLN A 19 31.50 -23.38 -8.11
CA GLN A 19 30.10 -23.75 -8.29
C GLN A 19 29.39 -23.94 -6.94
N ARG A 20 30.02 -24.66 -6.00
CA ARG A 20 29.41 -24.94 -4.69
C ARG A 20 29.29 -23.71 -3.81
N PHE A 21 30.33 -22.88 -3.73
CA PHE A 21 30.38 -21.78 -2.76
C PHE A 21 29.93 -20.45 -3.32
N ALA A 22 30.13 -20.17 -4.60
CA ALA A 22 29.69 -18.92 -5.20
C ALA A 22 28.27 -19.07 -5.76
N LEU A 23 28.05 -20.04 -6.65
CA LEU A 23 26.79 -20.15 -7.38
C LEU A 23 25.65 -20.71 -6.53
N GLU A 24 25.84 -21.88 -5.93
CA GLU A 24 24.76 -22.52 -5.16
C GLU A 24 24.39 -21.73 -3.91
N ASP A 25 25.36 -21.11 -3.24
CA ASP A 25 25.09 -20.27 -2.07
C ASP A 25 24.28 -19.02 -2.46
N GLN A 26 24.69 -18.30 -3.51
CA GLN A 26 23.94 -17.13 -4.01
C GLN A 26 22.55 -17.51 -4.52
N ARG A 27 22.43 -18.60 -5.29
CA ARG A 27 21.15 -19.14 -5.76
C ARG A 27 20.21 -19.44 -4.59
N SER A 28 20.72 -20.16 -3.57
CA SER A 28 19.96 -20.49 -2.37
C SER A 28 19.57 -19.24 -1.56
N TYR A 29 20.47 -18.26 -1.47
CA TYR A 29 20.18 -16.99 -0.81
C TYR A 29 19.08 -16.20 -1.53
N TRP A 30 19.16 -16.02 -2.84
CA TRP A 30 18.16 -15.28 -3.62
C TRP A 30 16.81 -15.99 -3.66
N GLN A 31 16.78 -17.32 -3.79
CA GLN A 31 15.53 -18.11 -3.70
C GLN A 31 14.85 -17.93 -2.35
N ARG A 32 15.57 -18.16 -1.25
CA ARG A 32 15.03 -17.99 0.11
C ARG A 32 14.52 -16.58 0.35
N THR A 33 15.23 -15.59 -0.17
CA THR A 33 14.87 -14.18 -0.01
C THR A 33 13.63 -13.80 -0.82
N SER A 34 13.55 -14.24 -2.09
CA SER A 34 12.36 -14.08 -2.94
C SER A 34 11.13 -14.74 -2.31
N ASP A 35 11.26 -15.98 -1.82
CA ASP A 35 10.17 -16.69 -1.14
C ASP A 35 9.69 -15.97 0.12
N LYS A 36 10.62 -15.41 0.91
CA LYS A 36 10.29 -14.63 2.10
C LYS A 36 9.47 -13.39 1.73
N TYR A 37 9.86 -12.66 0.69
CA TYR A 37 9.12 -11.49 0.23
C TYR A 37 7.76 -11.84 -0.38
N ARG A 38 7.65 -12.93 -1.13
CA ARG A 38 6.38 -13.43 -1.65
C ARG A 38 5.41 -13.81 -0.51
N LYS A 39 5.92 -14.47 0.54
CA LYS A 39 5.12 -14.77 1.75
C LYS A 39 4.68 -13.51 2.49
N ALA A 40 5.59 -12.55 2.67
CA ALA A 40 5.26 -11.27 3.32
C ALA A 40 4.20 -10.49 2.53
N ALA A 41 4.33 -10.42 1.20
CA ALA A 41 3.33 -9.80 0.34
C ALA A 41 1.96 -10.49 0.45
N GLY A 42 1.94 -11.82 0.48
CA GLY A 42 0.72 -12.60 0.71
C GLY A 42 0.06 -12.28 2.06
N GLN A 43 0.85 -12.19 3.14
CA GLN A 43 0.34 -11.84 4.47
C GLN A 43 -0.28 -10.44 4.51
N VAL A 44 0.38 -9.45 3.90
CA VAL A 44 -0.13 -8.07 3.84
C VAL A 44 -1.45 -8.02 3.06
N ASN A 45 -1.53 -8.70 1.92
CA ASN A 45 -2.77 -8.75 1.13
C ASN A 45 -3.93 -9.39 1.90
N VAL A 46 -3.66 -10.45 2.68
CA VAL A 46 -4.68 -11.06 3.56
C VAL A 46 -5.16 -10.07 4.61
N ILE A 47 -4.25 -9.33 5.27
CA ILE A 47 -4.61 -8.32 6.28
C ILE A 47 -5.48 -7.22 5.65
N VAL A 48 -5.08 -6.70 4.48
CA VAL A 48 -5.85 -5.68 3.75
C VAL A 48 -7.23 -6.20 3.37
N ALA A 49 -7.33 -7.43 2.87
CA ALA A 49 -8.61 -8.06 2.52
C ALA A 49 -9.52 -8.22 3.75
N VAL A 50 -8.96 -8.63 4.89
CA VAL A 50 -9.71 -8.75 6.16
C VAL A 50 -10.24 -7.39 6.61
N PHE A 51 -9.43 -6.34 6.56
CA PHE A 51 -9.88 -5.00 6.94
C PHE A 51 -10.91 -4.43 5.97
N ALA A 52 -10.75 -4.65 4.67
CA ALA A 52 -11.74 -4.27 3.66
C ALA A 52 -13.07 -5.00 3.90
N PHE A 53 -13.02 -6.30 4.19
CA PHE A 53 -14.20 -7.09 4.54
C PHE A 53 -14.88 -6.59 5.81
N LEU A 54 -14.13 -6.37 6.90
CA LEU A 54 -14.68 -5.85 8.16
C LEU A 54 -15.32 -4.48 7.98
N THR A 55 -14.74 -3.62 7.14
CA THR A 55 -15.30 -2.32 6.81
C THR A 55 -16.62 -2.46 6.08
N GLY A 56 -16.65 -3.24 4.98
CA GLY A 56 -17.87 -3.48 4.22
C GLY A 56 -18.97 -4.15 5.05
N PHE A 57 -18.61 -5.13 5.88
CA PHE A 57 -19.52 -5.80 6.80
C PHE A 57 -20.10 -4.86 7.85
N SER A 58 -19.26 -3.99 8.44
CA SER A 58 -19.73 -2.99 9.41
C SER A 58 -20.67 -1.97 8.76
N ALA A 59 -20.36 -1.53 7.54
CA ALA A 59 -21.22 -0.62 6.77
C ALA A 59 -22.57 -1.27 6.43
N ALA A 60 -22.57 -2.53 6.01
CA ALA A 60 -23.79 -3.29 5.72
C ALA A 60 -24.66 -3.49 6.97
N LEU A 61 -24.06 -3.85 8.11
CA LEU A 61 -24.76 -3.97 9.39
C LEU A 61 -25.34 -2.64 9.85
N ALA A 62 -24.57 -1.55 9.73
CA ALA A 62 -25.06 -0.21 10.07
C ALA A 62 -26.25 0.18 9.18
N GLY A 63 -26.16 -0.05 7.86
CA GLY A 63 -27.26 0.18 6.93
C GLY A 63 -28.51 -0.65 7.25
N LEU A 64 -28.33 -1.94 7.57
CA LEU A 64 -29.42 -2.83 7.96
C LEU A 64 -30.09 -2.39 9.26
N LEU A 65 -29.31 -1.96 10.27
CA LEU A 65 -29.86 -1.41 11.50
C LEU A 65 -30.63 -0.13 11.21
N VAL A 66 -30.04 0.82 10.49
CA VAL A 66 -30.71 2.08 10.13
C VAL A 66 -32.01 1.82 9.37
N SER A 67 -32.01 0.91 8.40
CA SER A 67 -33.23 0.50 7.67
C SER A 67 -34.27 -0.15 8.60
N ALA A 68 -33.86 -1.07 9.48
CA ALA A 68 -34.77 -1.71 10.43
C ALA A 68 -35.36 -0.76 11.47
N TYR A 69 -34.67 0.35 11.79
CA TYR A 69 -35.11 1.37 12.74
C TYR A 69 -35.87 2.54 12.11
N LEU A 70 -35.57 2.89 10.85
CA LEU A 70 -36.20 4.03 10.15
C LEU A 70 -37.38 3.64 9.28
N VAL A 71 -37.47 2.39 8.81
CA VAL A 71 -38.63 1.95 8.02
C VAL A 71 -39.80 1.67 8.97
N ASP A 72 -40.93 2.31 8.65
CA ASP A 72 -42.08 2.59 9.52
C ASP A 72 -42.62 1.43 10.37
N GLY A 73 -42.83 1.71 11.67
CA GLY A 73 -43.67 0.91 12.58
C GLY A 73 -42.96 0.25 13.77
N SER A 74 -41.63 0.26 13.82
CA SER A 74 -40.83 -0.50 14.79
C SER A 74 -40.22 0.40 15.89
N PHE A 75 -40.67 0.21 17.14
CA PHE A 75 -40.17 0.77 18.42
C PHE A 75 -40.09 2.29 18.64
N ALA A 76 -39.77 3.12 17.63
CA ALA A 76 -39.66 4.58 17.79
C ALA A 76 -41.02 5.27 18.02
N ASN A 77 -42.11 4.69 17.50
CA ASN A 77 -43.47 5.25 17.61
C ASN A 77 -44.09 5.16 19.02
N GLN A 78 -43.45 4.53 19.99
CA GLN A 78 -43.90 4.54 21.40
C GLN A 78 -43.14 5.55 22.28
N GLY A 79 -42.25 6.37 21.71
CA GLY A 79 -41.58 7.46 22.43
C GLY A 79 -40.53 7.04 23.46
N GLN A 80 -40.26 5.73 23.65
CA GLN A 80 -39.35 5.26 24.69
C GLN A 80 -37.86 5.48 24.38
N CYS A 81 -37.47 5.68 23.12
CA CYS A 81 -36.08 6.00 22.74
C CYS A 81 -35.97 7.26 21.84
N ALA A 82 -36.94 8.18 21.95
CA ALA A 82 -36.97 9.44 21.19
C ALA A 82 -35.83 10.43 21.55
N ASP A 83 -35.16 10.24 22.69
CA ASP A 83 -34.09 11.14 23.16
C ASP A 83 -32.68 10.68 22.78
N LEU A 84 -32.54 9.88 21.71
CA LEU A 84 -31.24 9.57 21.10
C LEU A 84 -30.66 10.82 20.41
N GLN A 85 -30.30 11.85 21.20
CA GLN A 85 -29.49 13.02 20.79
C GLN A 85 -28.05 12.64 20.38
N GLY A 86 -27.70 11.35 20.36
CA GLY A 86 -26.36 10.85 20.04
C GLY A 86 -25.86 11.28 18.66
N SER A 87 -26.74 11.44 17.67
CA SER A 87 -26.32 11.83 16.32
C SER A 87 -25.71 13.23 16.26
N GLN A 88 -26.24 14.20 17.03
CA GLN A 88 -25.72 15.56 17.03
C GLN A 88 -24.36 15.67 17.72
N ASN A 89 -24.15 14.93 18.81
CA ASN A 89 -22.86 14.90 19.49
C ASN A 89 -21.77 14.28 18.61
N LEU A 90 -22.13 13.26 17.81
CA LEU A 90 -21.20 12.61 16.92
C LEU A 90 -20.82 13.47 15.72
N VAL A 91 -21.76 14.17 15.09
CA VAL A 91 -21.46 15.17 14.05
C VAL A 91 -20.50 16.23 14.61
N ARG A 92 -20.72 16.68 15.85
CA ARG A 92 -19.85 17.65 16.52
C ARG A 92 -18.45 17.08 16.78
N SER A 93 -18.34 15.81 17.19
CA SER A 93 -17.06 15.12 17.37
C SER A 93 -16.30 14.89 16.05
N LEU A 94 -16.98 14.46 14.99
CA LEU A 94 -16.36 14.28 13.66
C LEU A 94 -15.86 15.60 13.07
N LYS A 95 -16.62 16.69 13.27
CA LYS A 95 -16.19 18.03 12.90
C LYS A 95 -14.97 18.49 13.72
N SER A 96 -14.94 18.17 15.03
CA SER A 96 -13.78 18.49 15.88
C SER A 96 -12.51 17.71 15.55
N LEU A 97 -12.64 16.50 15.00
CA LEU A 97 -11.52 15.66 14.56
C LEU A 97 -10.99 16.07 13.17
N GLY A 98 -11.61 17.07 12.51
CA GLY A 98 -11.22 17.52 11.17
C GLY A 98 -11.50 16.49 10.07
N VAL A 99 -12.30 15.46 10.35
CA VAL A 99 -12.69 14.42 9.38
C VAL A 99 -13.68 14.97 8.37
N LEU A 100 -14.57 15.86 8.81
CA LEU A 100 -15.49 16.60 7.95
C LEU A 100 -14.89 17.98 7.63
N GLN A 101 -14.65 18.26 6.35
CA GLN A 101 -14.26 19.59 5.90
C GLN A 101 -15.40 20.58 6.14
N GLU A 102 -15.04 21.78 6.59
CA GLU A 102 -15.95 22.89 6.86
C GLU A 102 -16.61 23.34 5.55
N GLY A 103 -17.83 22.85 5.29
CA GLY A 103 -18.58 23.09 4.05
C GLY A 103 -19.29 21.86 3.45
N GLN A 104 -19.08 20.64 3.98
CA GLN A 104 -19.98 19.52 3.70
C GLN A 104 -21.20 19.61 4.61
N ASP A 105 -22.21 20.35 4.15
CA ASP A 105 -23.50 20.40 4.81
C ASP A 105 -24.22 19.06 4.63
N LEU A 106 -24.88 18.61 5.70
CA LEU A 106 -25.54 17.30 5.81
C LEU A 106 -26.54 17.01 4.66
N GLU A 107 -27.02 18.07 4.00
CA GLU A 107 -27.88 18.03 2.81
C GLU A 107 -27.23 17.32 1.60
N THR A 108 -25.89 17.29 1.50
CA THR A 108 -25.21 16.55 0.41
C THR A 108 -25.18 15.04 0.63
N LEU A 109 -25.25 14.57 1.88
CA LEU A 109 -25.33 13.14 2.18
C LEU A 109 -26.74 12.57 1.99
N GLU A 110 -27.77 13.42 2.01
CA GLU A 110 -29.17 13.04 1.77
C GLU A 110 -29.47 12.73 0.29
N SER A 111 -28.60 13.18 -0.63
CA SER A 111 -28.70 12.86 -2.07
C SER A 111 -27.96 11.59 -2.51
N LEU A 112 -27.33 10.87 -1.57
CA LEU A 112 -26.76 9.56 -1.84
C LEU A 112 -27.88 8.50 -1.80
N ASP A 113 -28.75 8.55 -2.81
CA ASP A 113 -29.84 7.59 -3.00
C ASP A 113 -29.22 6.22 -3.39
N VAL A 114 -29.02 5.35 -2.41
CA VAL A 114 -28.64 3.96 -2.64
C VAL A 114 -29.91 3.23 -3.08
N THR A 115 -30.22 3.32 -4.37
CA THR A 115 -31.28 2.51 -4.99
C THR A 115 -30.85 1.04 -4.97
N ILE A 116 -31.26 0.30 -3.94
CA ILE A 116 -31.15 -1.16 -3.91
C ILE A 116 -32.36 -1.71 -4.67
N GLU A 117 -32.21 -1.88 -5.99
CA GLU A 117 -33.16 -2.65 -6.79
C GLU A 117 -32.99 -4.15 -6.49
N GLY A 118 -34.05 -4.76 -5.99
CA GLY A 118 -34.37 -6.16 -6.29
C GLY A 118 -34.47 -7.10 -5.09
N SER A 119 -35.69 -7.56 -4.82
CA SER A 119 -36.06 -8.98 -4.62
C SER A 119 -37.39 -9.08 -3.85
N GLU A 120 -38.52 -8.89 -4.52
CA GLU A 120 -39.82 -9.33 -4.00
C GLU A 120 -39.85 -10.86 -3.96
N THR A 121 -39.74 -11.44 -2.78
CA THR A 121 -40.12 -12.83 -2.52
C THR A 121 -41.34 -12.83 -1.61
N GLN A 122 -42.49 -13.19 -2.18
CA GLN A 122 -43.73 -13.45 -1.47
C GLN A 122 -43.53 -14.65 -0.53
N LEU A 123 -43.37 -14.39 0.76
CA LEU A 123 -43.43 -15.40 1.82
C LEU A 123 -44.74 -15.21 2.60
N ASP A 124 -45.40 -16.31 2.96
CA ASP A 124 -46.68 -16.33 3.68
C ASP A 124 -46.62 -15.57 5.02
N ASP A 125 -47.26 -14.39 5.06
CA ASP A 125 -47.24 -13.42 6.15
C ASP A 125 -47.67 -13.98 7.53
N ALA A 126 -48.58 -14.96 7.54
CA ALA A 126 -49.18 -15.47 8.78
C ALA A 126 -48.22 -16.32 9.65
N ALA A 127 -47.25 -17.01 9.03
CA ALA A 127 -46.29 -17.84 9.76
C ALA A 127 -45.13 -17.01 10.33
N VAL A 128 -44.83 -15.87 9.71
CA VAL A 128 -43.79 -14.93 10.13
C VAL A 128 -44.28 -14.11 11.33
N GLU A 129 -45.53 -13.63 11.32
CA GLU A 129 -46.13 -12.92 12.46
C GLU A 129 -46.13 -13.74 13.76
N ALA A 130 -46.51 -15.02 13.69
CA ALA A 130 -46.59 -15.89 14.86
C ALA A 130 -45.21 -16.24 15.46
N ARG A 131 -44.15 -16.24 14.64
CA ARG A 131 -42.77 -16.45 15.12
C ARG A 131 -42.09 -15.17 15.59
N LEU A 132 -42.46 -14.01 15.04
CA LEU A 132 -41.99 -12.72 15.54
C LEU A 132 -42.59 -12.37 16.91
N ALA A 133 -43.86 -12.70 17.16
CA ALA A 133 -44.54 -12.38 18.42
C ALA A 133 -43.86 -13.02 19.66
N GLY A 134 -43.26 -14.21 19.52
CA GLY A 134 -42.59 -14.90 20.63
C GLY A 134 -41.16 -14.41 20.95
N LEU A 135 -40.51 -13.69 20.04
CA LEU A 135 -39.16 -13.14 20.24
C LEU A 135 -39.18 -11.75 20.89
N VAL A 136 -40.32 -11.05 20.86
CA VAL A 136 -40.47 -9.66 21.30
C VAL A 136 -40.71 -9.53 22.82
N GLU A 137 -41.21 -10.55 23.52
CA GLU A 137 -41.55 -10.44 24.95
C GLU A 137 -40.37 -10.55 25.94
N MET A 138 -39.14 -10.79 25.49
CA MET A 138 -37.93 -10.79 26.35
C MET A 138 -37.12 -9.48 26.29
N GLN A 139 -37.68 -8.37 25.82
CA GLN A 139 -36.94 -7.15 25.46
C GLN A 139 -37.31 -5.86 26.22
N GLY A 140 -38.05 -5.92 27.33
CA GLY A 140 -38.48 -4.72 28.05
C GLY A 140 -37.38 -4.10 28.92
N THR A 141 -36.85 -2.94 28.52
CA THR A 141 -36.04 -1.95 29.27
C THR A 141 -34.51 -2.03 29.25
N THR A 142 -33.85 -3.16 29.01
CA THR A 142 -32.35 -3.23 28.97
C THR A 142 -31.73 -3.09 27.57
N ASN A 143 -32.53 -2.88 26.51
CA ASN A 143 -32.02 -2.99 25.14
C ASN A 143 -31.61 -1.68 24.47
N CYS A 144 -32.16 -0.51 24.83
CA CYS A 144 -31.75 0.74 24.17
C CYS A 144 -30.29 1.09 24.47
N ASP A 145 -29.80 0.89 25.71
CA ASP A 145 -28.39 1.09 26.06
C ASP A 145 -27.45 0.12 25.32
N PHE A 146 -27.87 -1.14 25.16
CA PHE A 146 -27.10 -2.14 24.42
C PHE A 146 -27.04 -1.78 22.93
N ILE A 147 -28.18 -1.47 22.31
CA ILE A 147 -28.25 -1.08 20.89
C ILE A 147 -27.44 0.19 20.65
N GLN A 148 -27.58 1.21 21.50
CA GLN A 148 -26.80 2.45 21.40
C GLN A 148 -25.30 2.19 21.54
N SER A 149 -24.90 1.30 22.45
CA SER A 149 -23.49 0.90 22.60
C SER A 149 -22.97 0.18 21.35
N VAL A 150 -23.75 -0.74 20.78
CA VAL A 150 -23.39 -1.46 19.55
C VAL A 150 -23.27 -0.51 18.36
N VAL A 151 -24.23 0.41 18.19
CA VAL A 151 -24.20 1.42 17.12
C VAL A 151 -22.97 2.32 17.26
N ASN A 152 -22.66 2.79 18.47
CA ASN A 152 -21.47 3.60 18.72
C ASN A 152 -20.17 2.86 18.36
N ILE A 153 -20.05 1.58 18.75
CA ILE A 153 -18.88 0.75 18.42
C ILE A 153 -18.78 0.54 16.91
N LEU A 154 -19.88 0.20 16.25
CA LEU A 154 -19.92 0.04 14.79
C LEU A 154 -19.52 1.32 14.06
N MET A 155 -19.95 2.47 14.57
CA MET A 155 -19.61 3.76 13.97
C MET A 155 -18.12 4.11 14.15
N ILE A 156 -17.55 3.85 15.33
CA ILE A 156 -16.10 3.99 15.55
C ILE A 156 -15.33 3.06 14.61
N MET A 157 -15.74 1.80 14.50
CA MET A 157 -15.12 0.82 13.60
C MET A 157 -15.23 1.27 12.13
N ALA A 158 -16.38 1.81 11.71
CA ALA A 158 -16.58 2.31 10.35
C ALA A 158 -15.65 3.48 9.99
N VAL A 159 -15.25 4.30 10.95
CA VAL A 159 -14.31 5.42 10.72
C VAL A 159 -12.84 4.98 10.85
N VAL A 160 -12.52 4.19 11.88
CA VAL A 160 -11.13 3.79 12.17
C VAL A 160 -10.62 2.74 11.19
N THR A 161 -11.47 1.81 10.76
CA THR A 161 -11.05 0.68 9.90
C THR A 161 -10.56 1.14 8.52
N PRO A 162 -11.24 2.06 7.80
CA PRO A 162 -10.72 2.62 6.55
C PRO A 162 -9.37 3.33 6.72
N ALA A 163 -9.18 4.07 7.81
CA ALA A 163 -7.93 4.78 8.07
C ALA A 163 -6.75 3.81 8.28
N ILE A 164 -6.96 2.74 9.05
CA ILE A 164 -5.98 1.67 9.26
C ILE A 164 -5.72 0.92 7.95
N GLY A 165 -6.78 0.56 7.21
CA GLY A 165 -6.68 -0.11 5.91
C GLY A 165 -5.90 0.73 4.89
N GLY A 166 -6.10 2.04 4.87
CA GLY A 166 -5.35 2.99 4.07
C GLY A 166 -3.86 3.00 4.41
N ALA A 167 -3.51 3.04 5.70
CA ALA A 167 -2.12 3.00 6.16
C ALA A 167 -1.41 1.68 5.79
N PHE A 168 -2.10 0.54 5.85
CA PHE A 168 -1.53 -0.74 5.39
C PHE A 168 -1.38 -0.79 3.87
N THR A 169 -2.32 -0.20 3.13
CA THR A 169 -2.23 -0.10 1.66
C THR A 169 -1.04 0.76 1.24
N THR A 170 -0.80 1.89 1.93
CA THR A 170 0.37 2.73 1.66
C THR A 170 1.67 2.04 2.07
N LEU A 171 1.71 1.33 3.19
CA LEU A 171 2.86 0.48 3.56
C LEU A 171 3.12 -0.62 2.52
N ALA A 172 2.09 -1.30 2.04
CA ALA A 172 2.20 -2.32 1.00
C ALA A 172 2.80 -1.73 -0.29
N SER A 173 2.35 -0.52 -0.67
CA SER A 173 2.88 0.21 -1.82
C SER A 173 4.32 0.70 -1.61
N LEU A 174 4.66 1.15 -0.39
CA LEU A 174 5.99 1.64 -0.05
C LEU A 174 7.03 0.53 -0.10
N TYR A 175 6.66 -0.68 0.32
CA TYR A 175 7.61 -1.78 0.40
C TYR A 175 7.94 -2.46 -0.94
N GLN A 176 7.28 -2.08 -2.04
CA GLN A 176 7.58 -2.56 -3.41
C GLN A 176 7.98 -4.05 -3.48
N TRP A 177 7.28 -4.92 -2.73
CA TRP A 177 7.67 -6.32 -2.58
C TRP A 177 7.76 -7.03 -3.93
N ASP A 178 6.85 -6.71 -4.83
CA ASP A 178 6.79 -7.25 -6.19
C ASP A 178 8.03 -6.90 -7.02
N ARG A 179 8.49 -5.64 -6.93
CA ARG A 179 9.73 -5.20 -7.56
C ARG A 179 10.92 -5.98 -7.02
N THR A 180 11.00 -6.13 -5.70
CA THR A 180 12.08 -6.87 -5.04
C THR A 180 12.11 -8.34 -5.49
N VAL A 181 10.94 -9.00 -5.55
CA VAL A 181 10.80 -10.37 -6.06
C VAL A 181 11.22 -10.47 -7.53
N SER A 182 10.81 -9.52 -8.36
CA SER A 182 11.20 -9.47 -9.78
C SER A 182 12.71 -9.34 -9.96
N ILE A 183 13.40 -8.53 -9.14
CA ILE A 183 14.86 -8.39 -9.21
C ILE A 183 15.55 -9.70 -8.82
N TYR A 184 15.14 -10.36 -7.72
CA TYR A 184 15.74 -11.65 -7.35
C TYR A 184 15.49 -12.75 -8.39
N ASN A 185 14.31 -12.77 -9.02
CA ASN A 185 14.02 -13.75 -10.06
C ASN A 185 14.84 -13.49 -11.33
N GLY A 186 15.01 -12.22 -11.73
CA GLY A 186 15.89 -11.85 -12.84
C GLY A 186 17.35 -12.23 -12.57
N ALA A 187 17.84 -11.98 -11.35
CA ALA A 187 19.17 -12.40 -10.94
C ALA A 187 19.35 -13.93 -11.01
N LEU A 188 18.34 -14.70 -10.58
CA LEU A 188 18.36 -16.17 -10.68
C LEU A 188 18.40 -16.66 -12.13
N GLU A 189 17.60 -16.05 -13.01
CA GLU A 189 17.57 -16.37 -14.44
C GLU A 189 18.91 -16.03 -15.11
N ASN A 190 19.47 -14.85 -14.84
CA ASN A 190 20.79 -14.45 -15.34
C ASN A 190 21.90 -15.40 -14.85
N LEU A 191 21.79 -15.88 -13.60
CA LEU A 191 22.71 -16.86 -13.04
C LEU A 191 22.59 -18.22 -13.72
N GLU A 192 21.38 -18.65 -14.07
CA GLU A 192 21.13 -19.90 -14.80
C GLU A 192 21.70 -19.83 -16.22
N VAL A 193 21.55 -18.68 -16.90
CA VAL A 193 22.18 -18.44 -18.20
C VAL A 193 23.70 -18.47 -18.10
N ALA A 194 24.29 -17.88 -17.06
CA ALA A 194 25.73 -17.98 -16.81
C ALA A 194 26.17 -19.43 -16.52
N ASP A 195 25.38 -20.19 -15.76
CA ASP A 195 25.62 -21.60 -15.41
C ASP A 195 25.65 -22.51 -16.66
N SER A 196 24.81 -22.19 -17.64
CA SER A 196 24.76 -22.91 -18.92
C SER A 196 26.05 -22.82 -19.75
N GLN A 197 26.94 -21.85 -19.44
CA GLN A 197 28.23 -21.65 -20.11
C GLN A 197 29.38 -22.38 -19.40
N SER A 198 29.08 -23.30 -18.47
CA SER A 198 30.09 -24.09 -17.78
C SER A 198 30.91 -24.97 -18.77
N PRO A 199 32.22 -25.13 -18.53
CA PRO A 199 33.09 -25.88 -19.44
C PRO A 199 32.74 -27.37 -19.46
N LEU A 200 32.72 -27.97 -20.65
CA LEU A 200 32.42 -29.40 -20.83
C LEU A 200 33.65 -30.26 -20.54
N GLU A 201 33.44 -31.43 -19.93
CA GLU A 201 34.54 -32.33 -19.56
C GLU A 201 35.34 -32.86 -20.75
N GLY A 202 34.79 -32.85 -21.97
CA GLY A 202 35.46 -33.33 -23.19
C GLY A 202 36.29 -32.29 -23.94
N MET A 203 36.38 -31.04 -23.47
CA MET A 203 37.18 -30.00 -24.13
C MET A 203 38.69 -30.28 -24.04
N ASP A 204 39.46 -29.73 -24.98
CA ASP A 204 40.93 -29.62 -24.87
C ASP A 204 41.31 -28.81 -23.62
N ASP A 205 42.47 -29.08 -23.02
CA ASP A 205 42.89 -28.46 -21.77
C ASP A 205 43.02 -26.93 -21.87
N LEU A 206 43.53 -26.42 -23.01
CA LEU A 206 43.66 -24.99 -23.24
C LEU A 206 42.28 -24.33 -23.35
N THR A 207 41.37 -24.95 -24.10
CA THR A 207 39.98 -24.53 -24.28
C THR A 207 39.21 -24.59 -22.97
N TYR A 208 39.38 -25.67 -22.19
CA TYR A 208 38.74 -25.84 -20.87
C TYR A 208 39.17 -24.74 -19.92
N LYS A 209 40.46 -24.40 -19.88
CA LYS A 209 40.98 -23.30 -19.05
C LYS A 209 40.39 -21.95 -19.44
N ALA A 210 40.34 -21.65 -20.74
CA ALA A 210 39.74 -20.41 -21.24
C ALA A 210 38.24 -20.34 -20.93
N ALA A 211 37.51 -21.43 -21.15
CA ALA A 211 36.09 -21.53 -20.86
C ALA A 211 35.79 -21.41 -19.36
N LEU A 212 36.57 -22.06 -18.50
CA LEU A 212 36.44 -21.95 -17.04
C LEU A 212 36.66 -20.51 -16.56
N ARG A 213 37.66 -19.82 -17.11
CA ARG A 213 37.92 -18.42 -16.78
C ARG A 213 36.76 -17.52 -17.23
N ALA A 214 36.30 -17.68 -18.46
CA ALA A 214 35.18 -16.91 -19.01
C ALA A 214 33.90 -17.15 -18.19
N TYR A 215 33.63 -18.40 -17.80
CA TYR A 215 32.51 -18.78 -16.95
C TYR A 215 32.55 -18.09 -15.58
N ILE A 216 33.71 -18.12 -14.90
CA ILE A 216 33.89 -17.47 -13.60
C ILE A 216 33.74 -15.95 -13.73
N GLU A 217 34.39 -15.33 -14.72
CA GLU A 217 34.32 -13.89 -14.95
C GLU A 217 32.89 -13.44 -15.29
N ASN A 218 32.16 -14.18 -16.14
CA ASN A 218 30.76 -13.88 -16.46
C ASN A 218 29.85 -14.03 -15.23
N THR A 219 30.03 -15.08 -14.43
CA THR A 219 29.25 -15.31 -13.21
C THR A 219 29.48 -14.18 -12.19
N LEU A 220 30.73 -13.81 -11.96
CA LEU A 220 31.07 -12.72 -11.04
C LEU A 220 30.56 -11.36 -11.54
N ARG A 221 30.57 -11.14 -12.87
CA ARG A 221 29.99 -9.95 -13.47
C ARG A 221 28.48 -9.87 -13.20
N VAL A 222 27.73 -10.96 -13.42
CA VAL A 222 26.29 -11.01 -13.08
C VAL A 222 26.08 -10.68 -11.61
N MET A 223 26.81 -11.34 -10.70
CA MET A 223 26.68 -11.05 -9.26
C MET A 223 26.98 -9.58 -8.92
N SER A 224 27.99 -8.98 -9.55
CA SER A 224 28.36 -7.59 -9.34
C SER A 224 27.33 -6.61 -9.91
N GLU A 225 26.82 -6.87 -11.11
CA GLU A 225 25.81 -6.02 -11.78
C GLU A 225 24.49 -6.05 -11.01
N GLU A 226 24.04 -7.23 -10.60
CA GLU A 226 22.86 -7.38 -9.75
C GLU A 226 23.08 -6.64 -8.44
N THR A 227 24.21 -6.87 -7.73
CA THR A 227 24.57 -6.15 -6.48
C THR A 227 24.56 -4.62 -6.66
N ALA A 228 25.04 -4.12 -7.79
CA ALA A 228 24.99 -2.69 -8.12
C ALA A 228 23.55 -2.21 -8.35
N GLN A 229 22.70 -3.02 -8.98
CA GLN A 229 21.28 -2.73 -9.17
C GLN A 229 20.53 -2.65 -7.83
N TRP A 230 20.87 -3.52 -6.87
CA TRP A 230 20.38 -3.43 -5.49
C TRP A 230 20.77 -2.08 -4.86
N GLY A 231 22.04 -1.68 -5.00
CA GLY A 231 22.55 -0.40 -4.49
C GLY A 231 21.89 0.83 -5.13
N GLN A 232 21.51 0.74 -6.41
CA GLN A 232 20.75 1.81 -7.09
C GLN A 232 19.26 1.80 -6.70
N SER A 233 18.66 0.64 -6.40
CA SER A 233 17.27 0.57 -5.93
C SER A 233 17.05 1.30 -4.60
N VAL A 234 18.11 1.46 -3.80
CA VAL A 234 18.11 2.20 -2.54
C VAL A 234 18.27 3.72 -2.74
N ARG A 235 18.71 4.18 -3.93
CA ARG A 235 18.75 5.62 -4.21
C ARG A 235 17.33 6.15 -4.40
N THR A 236 17.05 7.29 -3.76
CA THR A 236 15.79 8.01 -3.89
C THR A 236 15.50 8.26 -5.38
N PRO A 237 14.29 7.94 -5.86
CA PRO A 237 13.96 8.16 -7.26
C PRO A 237 14.10 9.66 -7.60
N PRO A 238 14.57 10.01 -8.81
CA PRO A 238 14.88 11.40 -9.18
C PRO A 238 13.67 12.34 -9.07
N LYS A 239 12.44 11.81 -9.14
CA LYS A 239 11.21 12.57 -8.87
C LYS A 239 11.11 13.04 -7.41
N LEU A 240 11.55 12.22 -6.46
CA LEU A 240 11.56 12.57 -5.04
C LEU A 240 12.67 13.61 -4.77
N GLU A 241 13.82 13.47 -5.41
CA GLU A 241 14.90 14.47 -5.33
C GLU A 241 14.47 15.82 -5.92
N ALA A 242 13.79 15.80 -7.07
CA ALA A 242 13.22 17.00 -7.68
C ALA A 242 12.16 17.65 -6.78
N PHE A 243 11.28 16.86 -6.17
CA PHE A 243 10.27 17.37 -5.22
C PHE A 243 10.91 17.97 -3.97
N VAL A 244 11.92 17.31 -3.38
CA VAL A 244 12.66 17.83 -2.22
C VAL A 244 13.41 19.11 -2.58
N GLN A 245 14.02 19.20 -3.76
CA GLN A 245 14.63 20.44 -4.24
C GLN A 245 13.60 21.56 -4.43
N GLU A 246 12.44 21.24 -4.99
CA GLU A 246 11.35 22.22 -5.18
C GLU A 246 10.85 22.76 -3.84
N GLU A 247 10.60 21.89 -2.86
CA GLU A 247 10.16 22.28 -1.52
C GLU A 247 11.24 23.07 -0.75
N LEU A 248 12.52 22.70 -0.90
CA LEU A 248 13.64 23.49 -0.36
C LEU A 248 13.72 24.89 -0.98
N LEU A 249 13.49 25.01 -2.29
CA LEU A 249 13.44 26.31 -2.97
C LEU A 249 12.24 27.15 -2.52
N LYS A 250 11.06 26.53 -2.32
CA LYS A 250 9.88 27.21 -1.78
C LYS A 250 10.14 27.73 -0.35
N ALA A 251 10.74 26.91 0.51
CA ALA A 251 11.10 27.29 1.87
C ALA A 251 12.10 28.46 1.89
N GLN A 252 13.14 28.42 1.06
CA GLN A 252 14.12 29.51 0.94
C GLN A 252 13.49 30.84 0.49
N ARG A 253 12.54 30.78 -0.46
CA ARG A 253 11.79 31.98 -0.90
C ARG A 253 10.93 32.56 0.22
N ALA A 254 10.30 31.70 1.03
CA ALA A 254 9.52 32.12 2.19
C ALA A 254 10.42 32.77 3.27
N THR A 255 11.57 32.18 3.58
CA THR A 255 12.54 32.76 4.53
C THR A 255 13.05 34.12 4.04
N LYS A 256 13.40 34.22 2.75
CA LYS A 256 13.88 35.47 2.15
C LYS A 256 12.84 36.59 2.26
N ARG A 257 11.55 36.29 2.03
CA ARG A 257 10.44 37.26 2.23
C ARG A 257 10.27 37.69 3.68
N SER A 258 10.48 36.81 4.66
CA SER A 258 10.36 37.18 6.08
C SER A 258 11.52 38.05 6.58
N ASN A 259 12.70 37.92 5.94
CA ASN A 259 13.91 38.63 6.34
C ASN A 259 14.07 39.98 5.59
N THR A 260 13.30 40.20 4.52
CA THR A 260 13.05 41.55 4.03
C THR A 260 12.19 42.24 5.07
N GLY A 261 12.81 43.06 5.93
CA GLY A 261 12.13 43.85 6.96
C GLY A 261 10.94 44.65 6.41
N PRO A 262 10.07 45.18 7.29
CA PRO A 262 8.80 45.79 6.91
C PRO A 262 9.00 46.68 5.69
N ILE A 263 8.32 46.31 4.60
CA ILE A 263 8.34 47.05 3.35
C ILE A 263 7.98 48.48 3.71
N ASN A 264 8.96 49.36 3.64
CA ASN A 264 8.73 50.79 3.67
C ASN A 264 7.94 51.08 2.39
N MET A 265 6.60 51.13 2.47
CA MET A 265 5.67 51.32 1.34
C MET A 265 5.79 52.72 0.69
N ASN A 266 6.93 53.38 0.83
CA ASN A 266 7.20 54.74 0.36
C ASN A 266 8.26 54.74 -0.75
N ALA A 267 8.17 53.82 -1.72
CA ALA A 267 9.05 53.83 -2.88
C ALA A 267 8.20 53.69 -4.16
N ASP A 268 7.81 54.87 -4.64
CA ASP A 268 7.92 55.32 -6.02
C ASP A 268 7.25 54.47 -7.12
N THR A 269 6.15 55.05 -7.58
CA THR A 269 5.57 54.94 -8.92
C THR A 269 6.64 55.26 -9.99
N GLU A 270 7.44 54.28 -10.41
CA GLU A 270 8.19 54.38 -11.66
C GLU A 270 7.47 53.59 -12.77
N GLU A 271 7.18 54.32 -13.84
CA GLU A 271 6.48 53.88 -15.05
C GLU A 271 7.21 52.73 -15.77
N PRO A 272 6.47 51.81 -16.41
CA PRO A 272 7.06 50.73 -17.20
C PRO A 272 7.61 51.26 -18.53
N GLY A 273 8.94 51.43 -18.59
CA GLY A 273 9.69 51.66 -19.82
C GLY A 273 9.82 50.39 -20.67
N GLU A 274 9.04 50.39 -21.76
CA GLU A 274 9.37 49.98 -23.13
C GLU A 274 10.10 48.64 -23.42
N ALA A 275 9.45 47.85 -24.28
CA ALA A 275 9.75 46.48 -24.62
C ALA A 275 10.98 46.31 -25.53
N ASP A 276 11.85 45.35 -25.19
CA ASP A 276 12.92 44.90 -26.07
C ASP A 276 12.65 43.47 -26.56
N THR A 277 12.37 43.35 -27.85
CA THR A 277 12.11 42.08 -28.57
C THR A 277 13.42 41.34 -28.89
N PRO A 278 13.52 40.01 -28.65
CA PRO A 278 14.71 39.26 -29.02
C PRO A 278 14.78 38.96 -30.54
N PRO A 279 15.99 38.89 -31.12
CA PRO A 279 16.18 38.58 -32.53
C PRO A 279 15.94 37.08 -32.79
N ARG A 280 15.28 36.79 -33.91
CA ARG A 280 15.11 35.44 -34.45
C ARG A 280 16.46 34.90 -34.96
N GLY A 281 16.83 33.73 -34.48
CA GLY A 281 17.86 32.85 -35.04
C GLY A 281 17.34 31.42 -35.04
#